data_AF-A0A208Y803-F1
#
_entry.id   AF-A0A208Y803-F1
#
_cell.length_a   1.000
_cell.length_b   1.000
_cell.length_c   1.000
_cell.angle_alpha   90.00
_cell.angle_beta   90.00
_cell.angle_gamma   90.00
#
_symmetry.space_group_name_H-M   'P 1'
#
loop_
_entity.id
_entity.type
_entity.pdbx_description
1 polymer ?
#
loop_
_entity_poly.entity_id
_entity_poly.type
_entity_poly.pdbx_seq_one_letter_code
_entity_poly.pdbx_strand_id
1 'polypeptide(L)'
;MPSEVWPRLTSGTPFDFHAHLVRQAKFSRNTFGPGRRTQGVSDHIRKELAEIAEAPDDLEEWIDVVILALDGAWRTGASPEQIIATLKAKQAKNEARTWPDWRTADPNKAIEHSKETAP
;
A
#
# COMPACT_ATOMS: atom_id res chain seq x y z
N MET A 1 19.85 8.34 7.02
CA MET A 1 19.68 7.14 6.18
C MET A 1 20.26 5.96 6.93
N PRO A 2 19.49 4.93 7.30
CA PRO A 2 20.09 3.71 7.82
C PRO A 2 21.01 3.11 6.73
N SER A 3 22.10 2.50 7.16
CA SER A 3 23.07 1.83 6.29
C SER A 3 22.36 0.88 5.31
N GLU A 4 22.88 0.76 4.09
CA GLU A 4 22.35 -0.09 2.99
C GLU A 4 22.17 -1.58 3.34
N VAL A 5 22.63 -1.99 4.52
CA VAL A 5 22.47 -3.33 5.07
C VAL A 5 21.35 -3.30 6.12
N TRP A 6 20.14 -3.67 5.70
CA TRP A 6 19.08 -4.04 6.63
C TRP A 6 19.44 -5.41 7.23
N PRO A 7 19.69 -5.53 8.55
CA PRO A 7 19.96 -6.82 9.14
C PRO A 7 18.77 -7.73 8.91
N ARG A 8 19.00 -8.85 8.21
CA ARG A 8 17.99 -9.86 8.01
C ARG A 8 17.71 -10.46 9.39
N LEU A 9 16.55 -10.15 9.97
CA LEU A 9 16.06 -10.83 11.16
C LEU A 9 15.75 -12.29 10.76
N THR A 10 16.74 -13.17 10.82
CA THR A 10 16.61 -14.59 10.43
C THR A 10 16.07 -15.47 11.55
N SER A 11 15.82 -14.92 12.73
CA SER A 11 15.24 -15.66 13.85
C SER A 11 13.73 -15.42 13.90
N GLY A 12 12.97 -16.22 13.16
CA GLY A 12 11.51 -16.22 13.18
C GLY A 12 10.89 -16.94 12.00
N THR A 13 9.64 -17.37 12.15
CA THR A 13 8.84 -17.84 11.00
C THR A 13 8.69 -16.68 10.01
N PRO A 14 8.99 -16.86 8.72
CA PRO A 14 8.78 -15.83 7.71
C PRO A 14 7.34 -15.32 7.74
N PHE A 15 7.15 -14.02 7.50
CA PHE A 15 5.81 -13.45 7.40
C PHE A 15 5.04 -14.08 6.24
N ASP A 16 3.97 -14.79 6.56
CA ASP A 16 3.04 -15.32 5.58
C ASP A 16 1.99 -14.25 5.25
N PHE A 17 2.24 -13.53 4.15
CA PHE A 17 1.36 -12.45 3.72
C PHE A 17 0.00 -12.97 3.23
N HIS A 18 -0.07 -14.17 2.68
CA HIS A 18 -1.33 -14.78 2.27
C HIS A 18 -2.21 -15.04 3.50
N ALA A 19 -1.66 -15.72 4.51
CA ALA A 19 -2.37 -15.97 5.76
C ALA A 19 -2.79 -14.68 6.45
N HIS A 20 -1.95 -13.64 6.38
CA HIS A 20 -2.30 -12.32 6.89
C HIS A 20 -3.53 -11.71 6.19
N LEU A 21 -3.56 -11.71 4.85
CA LEU A 21 -4.70 -11.19 4.07
C LEU A 21 -6.00 -11.95 4.37
N VAL A 22 -5.93 -13.28 4.52
CA VAL A 22 -7.08 -14.10 4.93
C VAL A 22 -7.60 -13.66 6.29
N ARG A 23 -6.70 -13.53 7.28
CA ARG A 23 -7.04 -13.11 8.64
C ARG A 23 -7.63 -11.69 8.66
N GLN A 24 -7.04 -10.77 7.91
CA GLN A 24 -7.48 -9.38 7.80
C GLN A 24 -8.88 -9.27 7.18
N ALA A 25 -9.13 -9.93 6.05
CA ALA A 25 -10.44 -9.91 5.39
C ALA A 25 -11.53 -10.50 6.29
N LYS A 26 -11.23 -11.58 7.03
CA LYS A 26 -12.14 -12.17 8.02
C LYS A 26 -12.46 -11.18 9.14
N PHE A 27 -11.44 -10.56 9.72
CA PHE A 27 -11.62 -9.54 10.77
C PHE A 27 -12.49 -8.39 10.24
N SER A 28 -12.12 -7.81 9.09
CA SER A 28 -12.81 -6.67 8.51
C SER A 28 -14.28 -6.96 8.20
N ARG A 29 -14.58 -8.12 7.60
CA ARG A 29 -15.97 -8.54 7.33
C ARG A 29 -16.78 -8.65 8.62
N ASN A 30 -16.20 -9.21 9.68
CA ASN A 30 -16.89 -9.44 10.94
C ASN A 30 -17.11 -8.13 11.73
N THR A 31 -16.14 -7.22 11.68
CA THR A 31 -16.18 -5.96 12.45
C THR A 31 -16.98 -4.88 11.72
N PHE A 32 -16.76 -4.71 10.41
CA PHE A 32 -17.28 -3.57 9.64
C PHE A 32 -18.38 -3.95 8.64
N GLY A 33 -18.75 -5.22 8.60
CA GLY A 33 -19.78 -5.77 7.73
C GLY A 33 -19.31 -6.10 6.31
N PRO A 34 -20.16 -6.83 5.55
CA PRO A 34 -19.85 -7.27 4.19
C PRO A 34 -19.95 -6.12 3.17
N GLY A 35 -19.55 -6.42 1.93
CA GLY A 35 -19.75 -5.55 0.77
C GLY A 35 -18.58 -4.59 0.51
N ARG A 36 -18.75 -3.78 -0.55
CA ARG A 36 -17.67 -2.97 -1.14
C ARG A 36 -17.11 -1.89 -0.22
N ARG A 37 -17.98 -1.26 0.59
CA ARG A 37 -17.66 -0.16 1.54
C ARG A 37 -16.69 0.90 1.01
N THR A 38 -16.61 1.09 -0.31
CA THR A 38 -15.55 1.86 -0.98
C THR A 38 -15.50 3.30 -0.48
N GLN A 39 -16.66 3.92 -0.30
CA GLN A 39 -16.72 5.29 0.22
C GLN A 39 -16.18 5.39 1.65
N GLY A 40 -16.53 4.44 2.53
CA GLY A 40 -16.05 4.44 3.91
C GLY A 40 -14.56 4.17 4.02
N VAL A 41 -14.02 3.22 3.24
CA VAL A 41 -12.57 2.96 3.18
C VAL A 41 -11.82 4.16 2.63
N SER A 42 -12.33 4.79 1.56
CA SER A 42 -11.70 5.97 0.96
C SER A 42 -11.76 7.18 1.88
N ASP A 43 -12.84 7.33 2.65
CA ASP A 43 -12.98 8.36 3.67
C ASP A 43 -11.94 8.19 4.77
N HIS A 44 -11.79 6.96 5.28
CA HIS A 44 -10.79 6.64 6.30
C HIS A 44 -9.37 6.90 5.79
N ILE A 45 -9.02 6.46 4.57
CA ILE A 45 -7.70 6.75 3.98
C ILE A 45 -7.42 8.26 3.92
N ARG A 46 -8.41 9.11 3.67
CA ARG A 46 -8.20 10.58 3.70
C ARG A 46 -7.90 11.10 5.11
N LYS A 47 -8.51 10.50 6.14
CA LYS A 47 -8.25 10.82 7.54
C LYS A 47 -6.81 10.46 7.91
N GLU A 48 -6.39 9.23 7.62
CA GLU A 48 -5.03 8.77 7.94
C GLU A 48 -3.95 9.56 7.17
N LEU A 49 -4.24 10.01 5.94
CA LEU A 49 -3.33 10.92 5.21
C LEU A 49 -3.19 12.28 5.89
N ALA A 50 -4.21 12.76 6.62
CA ALA A 50 -4.09 13.98 7.41
C ALA A 50 -3.27 13.73 8.68
N GLU A 51 -3.43 12.58 9.33
CA GLU A 51 -2.64 12.18 10.51
C GLU A 51 -1.15 12.00 10.15
N ILE A 52 -0.83 11.39 8.99
CA ILE A 52 0.54 11.35 8.45
C ILE A 52 1.11 12.76 8.24
N ALA A 53 0.29 13.73 7.79
CA ALA A 53 0.75 15.09 7.60
C ALA A 53 1.06 15.80 8.93
N GLU A 54 0.41 15.41 10.02
CA GLU A 54 0.64 15.92 11.38
C GLU A 54 1.79 15.19 12.10
N ALA A 55 1.93 13.88 11.89
CA ALA A 55 2.92 13.01 12.54
C ALA A 55 3.66 12.09 11.54
N PRO A 56 4.46 12.66 10.61
CA PRO A 56 5.05 11.90 9.50
C PRO A 56 6.08 10.84 9.91
N ASP A 57 6.66 10.99 11.11
CA ASP A 57 7.63 10.06 11.70
C ASP A 57 6.95 8.93 12.49
N ASP A 58 5.62 8.96 12.66
CA ASP A 58 4.88 7.86 13.24
C ASP A 58 4.64 6.78 12.17
N LEU A 59 5.26 5.62 12.37
CA LEU A 59 5.15 4.49 11.45
C LEU A 59 3.73 3.92 11.42
N GLU A 60 2.98 3.99 12.53
CA GLU A 60 1.65 3.39 12.60
C GLU A 60 0.68 4.06 11.62
N GLU A 61 0.75 5.39 11.48
CA GLU A 61 -0.08 6.16 10.55
C GLU A 61 0.12 5.73 9.08
N TRP A 62 1.35 5.42 8.69
CA TRP A 62 1.65 4.84 7.37
C TRP A 62 1.09 3.43 7.21
N ILE A 63 1.15 2.62 8.27
CA ILE A 63 0.64 1.25 8.27
C ILE A 63 -0.89 1.23 8.23
N ASP A 64 -1.58 2.21 8.81
CA ASP A 64 -3.03 2.32 8.72
C ASP A 64 -3.49 2.51 7.27
N VAL A 65 -2.80 3.33 6.48
CA VAL A 65 -3.06 3.43 5.03
C VAL A 65 -2.84 2.09 4.32
N VAL A 66 -1.79 1.33 4.67
CA VAL A 66 -1.54 0.00 4.09
C VAL A 66 -2.68 -0.96 4.42
N ILE A 67 -3.11 -1.02 5.68
CA ILE A 67 -4.20 -1.88 6.14
C ILE A 67 -5.50 -1.51 5.42
N LEU A 68 -5.82 -0.22 5.29
CA LEU A 68 -7.02 0.25 4.61
C LEU A 68 -6.97 0.03 3.09
N ALA A 69 -5.81 0.15 2.46
CA ALA A 69 -5.65 -0.16 1.04
C ALA A 69 -5.87 -1.66 0.75
N LEU A 70 -5.36 -2.54 1.61
CA LEU A 70 -5.61 -3.98 1.54
C LEU A 70 -7.08 -4.31 1.84
N ASP A 71 -7.71 -3.57 2.77
CA ASP A 71 -9.16 -3.65 3.03
C ASP A 71 -9.96 -3.33 1.76
N GLY A 72 -9.63 -2.22 1.11
CA GLY A 72 -10.23 -1.82 -0.16
C GLY A 72 -10.02 -2.88 -1.26
N ALA A 73 -8.81 -3.46 -1.35
CA ALA A 73 -8.47 -4.46 -2.34
C ALA A 73 -9.32 -5.74 -2.22
N TRP A 74 -9.43 -6.35 -1.03
CA TRP A 74 -10.26 -7.55 -0.89
C TRP A 74 -11.76 -7.25 -1.09
N ARG A 75 -12.22 -6.05 -0.70
CA ARG A 75 -13.62 -5.62 -0.89
C ARG A 75 -14.04 -5.47 -2.35
N THR A 76 -13.09 -5.48 -3.30
CA THR A 76 -13.39 -5.61 -4.73
C THR A 76 -13.88 -7.00 -5.12
N GLY A 77 -13.74 -7.99 -4.24
CA GLY A 77 -13.97 -9.41 -4.52
C GLY A 77 -12.68 -10.18 -4.84
N ALA A 78 -11.52 -9.53 -4.79
CA ALA A 78 -10.23 -10.17 -5.04
C ALA A 78 -9.85 -11.16 -3.93
N SER A 79 -9.34 -12.32 -4.32
CA SER A 79 -8.73 -13.29 -3.41
C SER A 79 -7.36 -12.81 -2.90
N PRO A 80 -6.85 -13.34 -1.78
CA PRO A 80 -5.49 -13.09 -1.33
C PRO A 80 -4.42 -13.31 -2.40
N GLU A 81 -4.55 -14.38 -3.20
CA GLU A 81 -3.63 -14.68 -4.31
C GLU A 81 -3.69 -13.61 -5.40
N GLN A 82 -4.89 -13.14 -5.75
CA GLN A 82 -5.07 -12.06 -6.72
C GLN A 82 -4.47 -10.76 -6.22
N ILE A 83 -4.63 -10.42 -4.93
CA ILE A 83 -4.03 -9.23 -4.32
C ILE A 83 -2.51 -9.31 -4.38
N ILE A 84 -1.91 -10.43 -3.97
CA ILE A 84 -0.46 -10.63 -3.98
C ILE A 84 0.09 -10.56 -5.43
N ALA A 85 -0.55 -11.25 -6.36
CA ALA A 85 -0.15 -11.24 -7.76
C ALA A 85 -0.25 -9.83 -8.36
N THR A 86 -1.33 -9.10 -8.06
CA THR A 86 -1.55 -7.73 -8.54
C THR A 86 -0.54 -6.77 -7.95
N LEU A 87 -0.23 -6.89 -6.65
CA LEU A 87 0.78 -6.07 -5.97
C LEU A 87 2.15 -6.26 -6.64
N LYS A 88 2.57 -7.52 -6.84
CA LYS A 88 3.84 -7.83 -7.52
C LYS A 88 3.89 -7.30 -8.95
N ALA A 89 2.83 -7.54 -9.73
CA ALA A 89 2.76 -7.08 -11.11
C ALA A 89 2.73 -5.55 -11.21
N LYS A 90 2.04 -4.88 -10.29
CA LYS A 90 1.96 -3.42 -10.24
C LYS A 90 3.31 -2.80 -9.88
N GLN A 91 4.04 -3.40 -8.94
CA GLN A 91 5.40 -2.98 -8.60
C GLN A 91 6.35 -3.13 -9.79
N ALA A 92 6.37 -4.29 -10.44
CA ALA A 92 7.17 -4.52 -11.65
C ALA A 92 6.82 -3.53 -12.78
N LYS A 93 5.53 -3.21 -12.95
CA LYS A 93 5.09 -2.19 -13.90
C LYS A 93 5.58 -0.78 -13.53
N ASN A 94 5.68 -0.46 -12.25
CA ASN A 94 6.21 0.83 -11.81
C ASN A 94 7.73 0.91 -12.02
N GLU A 95 8.45 -0.17 -11.77
CA GLU A 95 9.91 -0.28 -12.00
C GLU A 95 10.27 -0.19 -13.48
N ALA A 96 9.41 -0.69 -14.37
CA ALA A 96 9.62 -0.64 -15.82
C ALA A 96 9.26 0.71 -16.48
N ARG A 97 8.80 1.70 -15.72
CA ARG A 97 8.46 3.03 -16.26
C ARG A 97 9.69 3.93 -16.33
N THR A 98 9.63 4.89 -17.25
CA THR A 98 10.54 6.03 -17.26
C THR A 98 10.06 7.06 -16.23
N TRP A 99 10.95 7.40 -15.29
CA TRP A 99 10.72 8.40 -14.25
C TRP A 99 11.69 9.57 -14.44
N PRO A 100 11.28 10.83 -14.17
CA PRO A 100 12.19 11.96 -14.19
C PRO A 100 13.21 11.88 -13.05
N ASP A 101 14.31 12.63 -13.15
CA ASP A 101 15.27 12.76 -12.03
C ASP A 101 14.57 13.45 -10.85
N TRP A 102 14.38 12.69 -9.77
CA TRP A 102 13.72 13.16 -8.56
C TRP A 102 14.40 14.38 -7.94
N ARG A 103 15.70 14.60 -8.19
CA ARG A 103 16.43 15.79 -7.71
C ARG A 103 15.95 17.09 -8.34
N THR A 104 15.26 16.99 -9.47
CA THR A 104 14.72 18.14 -10.21
C THR A 104 13.23 18.37 -9.93
N ALA A 105 12.59 17.48 -9.17
CA ALA A 105 11.19 17.59 -8.79
C ALA A 105 11.02 18.36 -7.46
N ASP A 106 9.86 18.99 -7.28
CA ASP A 106 9.48 19.54 -5.97
C ASP A 106 9.31 18.37 -4.97
N PRO A 107 10.07 18.33 -3.86
CA PRO A 107 10.00 17.24 -2.89
C PRO A 107 8.64 17.12 -2.20
N ASN A 108 7.77 18.15 -2.30
CA ASN A 108 6.43 18.16 -1.72
C ASN A 108 5.31 17.87 -2.74
N LYS A 109 5.66 17.43 -3.96
CA LYS A 109 4.70 17.08 -5.02
C LYS A 109 4.92 15.65 -5.49
N ALA A 110 3.84 15.06 -6.02
CA ALA A 110 3.92 13.75 -6.64
C ALA A 110 4.85 13.80 -7.86
N ILE A 111 5.79 12.86 -7.92
CA ILE A 111 6.53 12.56 -9.15
C ILE A 111 5.67 11.63 -9.99
N GLU A 112 5.40 12.01 -11.23
CA GLU A 112 4.69 11.17 -12.20
C GLU A 112 5.67 10.55 -13.21
N HIS A 113 5.32 9.38 -13.74
CA HIS A 113 6.06 8.77 -14.84
C HIS A 113 5.81 9.55 -16.12
N SER A 114 6.80 9.60 -17.01
CA SER A 114 6.63 10.22 -18.32
C SER A 114 5.51 9.50 -19.09
N LYS A 115 4.52 10.26 -19.54
CA LYS A 115 3.56 9.75 -20.52
C LYS A 115 4.28 9.82 -21.86
N GLU A 116 4.75 8.70 -22.40
CA GLU A 116 5.02 8.66 -23.84
C GLU A 116 3.70 8.98 -24.54
N THR A 117 3.58 10.19 -25.08
CA THR A 117 2.61 10.45 -26.13
C THR A 117 3.09 9.63 -27.32
N ALA A 118 2.44 8.49 -27.56
CA ALA A 118 2.60 7.78 -28.81
C ALA A 118 2.31 8.77 -29.97
N PRO A 119 3.14 8.77 -31.05
CA PRO A 119 2.92 9.62 -32.21
C PRO A 119 1.61 9.30 -32.94
#